data_AF-A0A5C8DBR3-F1
#
_entry.id   AF-A0A5C8DBR3-F1
#
_cell.length_a   1.000
_cell.length_b   1.000
_cell.length_c   1.000
_cell.angle_alpha   90.00
_cell.angle_beta   90.00
_cell.angle_gamma   90.00
#
_symmetry.space_group_name_H-M   'P 1'
#
loop_
_entity.id
_entity.type
_entity.pdbx_description
1 polymer ?
#
loop_
_entity_poly.entity_id
_entity_poly.type
_entity_poly.pdbx_seq_one_letter_code
_entity_poly.pdbx_strand_id
1 'polypeptide(L)'
;MHGNARMLAAIDFLRNGQSFNIGNIRLGISDLGGIEVAGWSQFKNIENLTKSFSLRELQDLKDEFNEILLSSPSLKTFIKNKNIEFALYFDDYGKASIAICSERDGVLKWCLNLE
;
A
#
# COMPACT_ATOMS: atom_id res chain seq x y z
N MET A 1 14.03 19.51 11.65
CA MET A 1 14.71 18.26 12.09
C MET A 1 13.77 17.18 12.66
N HIS A 2 12.43 17.29 12.58
CA HIS A 2 11.50 16.33 13.21
C HIS A 2 11.05 15.13 12.35
N GLY A 3 11.32 15.11 11.04
CA GLY A 3 10.83 14.07 10.13
C GLY A 3 11.60 12.73 10.23
N ASN A 4 12.92 12.77 10.44
CA ASN A 4 13.77 11.58 10.39
C ASN A 4 13.49 10.61 11.57
N ALA A 5 13.33 11.14 12.79
CA ALA A 5 13.03 10.31 13.97
C ALA A 5 11.70 9.55 13.86
N ARG A 6 10.67 10.19 13.27
CA ARG A 6 9.36 9.53 13.03
C ARG A 6 9.48 8.40 12.02
N MET A 7 10.24 8.61 10.95
CA MET A 7 10.46 7.57 9.94
C MET A 7 11.25 6.38 10.48
N LEU A 8 12.24 6.61 11.35
CA LEU A 8 12.97 5.54 12.01
C LEU A 8 12.08 4.68 12.92
N ALA A 9 11.20 5.32 13.71
CA ALA A 9 10.21 4.60 14.51
C ALA A 9 9.26 3.75 13.64
N ALA A 10 8.80 4.31 12.52
CA ALA A 10 8.03 3.61 11.49
C ALA A 10 8.73 2.36 10.95
N ILE A 11 10.04 2.45 10.68
CA ILE A 11 10.86 1.30 10.25
C ILE A 11 10.94 0.26 11.37
N ASP A 12 11.04 0.66 12.63
CA ASP A 12 11.05 -0.26 13.76
C ASP A 12 9.70 -1.00 13.92
N PHE A 13 8.56 -0.34 13.64
CA PHE A 13 7.27 -1.03 13.55
C PHE A 13 7.32 -2.17 12.52
N LEU A 14 7.79 -1.91 11.29
CA LEU A 14 7.91 -2.95 10.26
C LEU A 14 8.86 -4.07 10.65
N ARG A 15 10.00 -3.76 11.30
CA ARG A 15 10.93 -4.78 11.80
C ARG A 15 10.28 -5.73 12.81
N ASN A 16 9.33 -5.22 13.58
CA ASN A 16 8.58 -5.98 14.57
C ASN A 16 7.30 -6.62 14.00
N GLY A 17 7.12 -6.62 12.67
CA GLY A 17 5.94 -7.19 12.02
C GLY A 17 4.67 -6.35 12.17
N GLN A 18 4.78 -5.11 12.63
CA GLN A 18 3.66 -4.19 12.80
C GLN A 18 3.51 -3.30 11.57
N SER A 19 2.28 -2.90 11.28
CA SER A 19 1.99 -1.91 10.22
C SER A 19 1.99 -0.49 10.76
N PHE A 20 2.19 0.49 9.89
CA PHE A 20 2.01 1.89 10.21
C PHE A 20 1.49 2.68 9.01
N ASN A 21 0.92 3.85 9.26
CA ASN A 21 0.35 4.70 8.21
C ASN A 21 1.27 5.90 7.91
N ILE A 22 1.41 6.22 6.63
CA ILE A 22 1.99 7.47 6.12
C ILE A 22 0.95 8.09 5.19
N GLY A 23 0.31 9.18 5.62
CA GLY A 23 -0.80 9.75 4.86
C GLY A 23 -1.94 8.72 4.71
N ASN A 24 -2.32 8.44 3.46
CA ASN A 24 -3.37 7.48 3.13
C ASN A 24 -2.84 6.06 2.83
N ILE A 25 -1.53 5.86 2.93
CA ILE A 25 -0.88 4.57 2.68
C ILE A 25 -0.62 3.88 4.02
N ARG A 26 -0.93 2.58 4.08
CA ARG A 26 -0.45 1.70 5.14
C ARG A 26 0.72 0.87 4.63
N LEU A 27 1.81 0.87 5.38
CA LEU A 27 2.93 -0.04 5.18
C LEU A 27 2.84 -1.16 6.20
N GLY A 28 2.97 -2.40 5.75
CA GLY A 28 2.93 -3.59 6.59
C GLY A 28 3.88 -4.67 6.08
N ILE A 29 3.84 -5.82 6.74
CA ILE A 29 4.47 -7.04 6.24
C ILE A 29 3.42 -7.87 5.52
N SER A 30 3.69 -8.28 4.29
CA SER A 30 2.80 -9.17 3.55
C SER A 30 2.90 -10.60 4.06
N ASP A 31 1.88 -11.41 3.84
CA ASP A 31 1.84 -12.84 4.22
C ASP A 31 3.02 -13.65 3.64
N LEU A 32 3.61 -13.14 2.56
CA LEU A 32 4.73 -13.74 1.85
C LEU A 32 6.10 -13.18 2.31
N GLY A 33 6.14 -12.47 3.45
CA GLY A 33 7.37 -11.94 4.07
C GLY A 33 7.95 -10.69 3.42
N GLY A 34 7.21 -10.06 2.50
CA GLY A 34 7.58 -8.80 1.85
C GLY A 34 7.04 -7.57 2.57
N ILE A 35 7.17 -6.41 1.94
CA ILE A 35 6.44 -5.19 2.33
C ILE A 35 5.10 -5.18 1.60
N GLU A 36 4.02 -5.02 2.34
CA GLU A 36 2.74 -4.64 1.76
C GLU A 36 2.61 -3.11 1.78
N VAL A 37 2.24 -2.53 0.65
CA VAL A 37 1.84 -1.13 0.49
C VAL A 37 0.36 -1.13 0.19
N ALA A 38 -0.45 -0.83 1.20
CA ALA A 38 -1.90 -0.85 1.11
C ALA A 38 -2.45 0.56 0.93
N GLY A 39 -3.37 0.72 -0.04
CA GLY A 39 -4.15 1.91 -0.28
C GLY A 39 -5.64 1.60 -0.36
N TRP A 40 -6.47 2.64 -0.26
CA TRP A 40 -7.92 2.50 -0.33
C TRP A 40 -8.48 3.27 -1.52
N SER A 41 -9.39 2.62 -2.24
CA SER A 41 -10.16 3.23 -3.30
C SER A 41 -10.96 4.41 -2.76
N GLN A 42 -11.08 5.45 -3.58
CA GLN A 42 -11.86 6.65 -3.28
C GLN A 42 -13.34 6.48 -3.59
N PHE A 43 -13.73 5.38 -4.23
CA PHE A 43 -15.12 5.06 -4.49
C PHE A 43 -15.83 4.65 -3.19
N LYS A 44 -17.02 5.22 -2.97
CA LYS A 44 -17.86 4.91 -1.79
C LYS A 44 -18.80 3.73 -2.03
N ASN A 45 -19.10 3.44 -3.30
CA ASN A 45 -19.99 2.35 -3.69
C ASN A 45 -19.18 1.36 -4.53
N ILE A 46 -19.16 0.11 -4.10
CA ILE A 46 -18.41 -0.96 -4.78
C ILE A 46 -18.90 -1.18 -6.23
N GLU A 47 -20.17 -0.90 -6.52
CA GLU A 47 -20.78 -1.00 -7.86
C GLU A 47 -20.17 -0.03 -8.88
N ASN A 48 -19.54 1.04 -8.42
CA ASN A 48 -18.89 2.02 -9.29
C ASN A 48 -17.43 1.65 -9.61
N LEU A 49 -16.91 0.59 -8.98
CA LEU A 49 -15.56 0.10 -9.27
C LEU A 49 -15.56 -0.69 -10.57
N THR A 50 -14.61 -0.35 -11.43
CA THR A 50 -14.28 -1.11 -12.63
C THR A 50 -12.82 -1.49 -12.57
N LYS A 51 -12.41 -2.49 -13.37
CA LYS A 51 -10.99 -2.85 -13.47
C LYS A 51 -10.13 -1.67 -13.88
N SER A 52 -10.61 -0.84 -14.82
CA SER A 52 -9.86 0.32 -15.32
C SER A 52 -9.64 1.39 -14.24
N PHE A 53 -10.66 1.69 -13.42
CA PHE A 53 -10.50 2.61 -12.30
C PHE A 53 -9.58 2.06 -11.22
N SER A 54 -9.75 0.78 -10.85
CA SER A 54 -8.88 0.15 -9.85
C SER A 54 -7.42 0.10 -10.29
N LEU A 55 -7.14 -0.15 -11.57
CA LEU A 55 -5.78 -0.10 -12.11
C LEU A 55 -5.17 1.30 -12.03
N ARG A 56 -5.98 2.33 -12.31
CA ARG A 56 -5.54 3.72 -12.18
C ARG A 56 -5.22 4.06 -10.72
N GLU A 57 -6.11 3.73 -9.79
CA GLU A 57 -5.88 3.99 -8.35
C GLU A 57 -4.68 3.19 -7.82
N LEU A 58 -4.46 1.97 -8.30
CA LEU A 58 -3.27 1.18 -7.96
C LEU A 58 -1.99 1.84 -8.49
N GLN A 59 -2.02 2.44 -9.68
CA GLN A 59 -0.89 3.20 -10.22
C GLN A 59 -0.65 4.48 -9.40
N ASP A 60 -1.71 5.21 -9.04
CA ASP A 60 -1.61 6.40 -8.20
C ASP A 60 -1.00 6.05 -6.82
N LEU A 61 -1.35 4.91 -6.24
CA LEU A 61 -0.75 4.38 -5.00
C LEU A 61 0.77 4.11 -5.16
N LYS A 62 1.19 3.52 -6.29
CA LYS A 62 2.60 3.26 -6.58
C LYS A 62 3.40 4.55 -6.71
N ASP A 63 2.80 5.56 -7.35
CA ASP A 63 3.41 6.86 -7.55
C ASP A 63 3.54 7.61 -6.21
N GLU A 64 2.48 7.64 -5.38
CA GLU A 64 2.53 8.23 -4.03
C GLU A 64 3.58 7.55 -3.14
N PHE A 65 3.66 6.21 -3.18
CA PHE A 65 4.69 5.50 -2.45
C PHE A 65 6.10 5.84 -2.93
N ASN A 66 6.31 5.98 -4.24
CA ASN A 66 7.61 6.37 -4.78
C ASN A 66 8.03 7.77 -4.29
N GLU A 67 7.10 8.73 -4.22
CA GLU A 67 7.37 10.05 -3.63
C GLU A 67 7.76 9.97 -2.13
N ILE A 68 7.13 9.07 -1.37
CA ILE A 68 7.54 8.79 0.02
C ILE A 68 8.98 8.27 0.06
N LEU A 69 9.37 7.37 -0.85
CA LEU A 69 10.75 6.85 -0.91
C LEU A 69 11.77 7.91 -1.30
N LEU A 70 11.41 8.81 -2.23
CA LEU A 70 12.28 9.92 -2.64
C LEU A 70 12.53 10.89 -1.49
N SER A 71 11.50 11.16 -0.69
CA SER A 71 11.59 12.04 0.49
C SER A 71 12.20 11.36 1.72
N SER A 72 12.30 10.02 1.74
CA SER A 72 12.72 9.24 2.92
C SER A 72 13.85 8.25 2.62
N PRO A 73 15.13 8.70 2.59
CA PRO A 73 16.28 7.83 2.30
C PRO A 73 16.41 6.62 3.23
N SER A 74 16.04 6.76 4.51
CA SER A 74 16.06 5.66 5.49
C SER A 74 15.08 4.54 5.12
N LEU A 75 13.86 4.90 4.72
CA LEU A 75 12.85 3.94 4.30
C LEU A 75 13.25 3.27 2.98
N LYS A 76 13.70 4.07 2.00
CA LYS A 76 14.23 3.56 0.73
C LYS A 76 15.36 2.55 0.94
N THR A 77 16.27 2.82 1.87
CA THR A 77 17.35 1.89 2.23
C THR A 77 16.82 0.61 2.88
N PHE A 78 15.87 0.73 3.80
CA PHE A 78 15.29 -0.40 4.51
C PHE A 78 14.58 -1.40 3.57
N ILE A 79 13.88 -0.92 2.55
CA ILE A 79 13.09 -1.77 1.65
C ILE A 79 13.83 -2.27 0.41
N LYS A 80 15.04 -1.77 0.12
CA LYS A 80 15.76 -1.98 -1.15
C LYS A 80 15.85 -3.43 -1.63
N ASN A 81 15.91 -4.40 -0.70
CA ASN A 81 16.05 -5.82 -0.98
C ASN A 81 14.82 -6.64 -0.53
N LYS A 82 13.67 -5.99 -0.34
CA LYS A 82 12.42 -6.62 0.04
C LYS A 82 11.50 -6.65 -1.17
N ASN A 83 10.77 -7.74 -1.33
CA ASN A 83 9.68 -7.79 -2.29
C ASN A 83 8.57 -6.85 -1.82
N ILE A 84 7.94 -6.15 -2.77
CA ILE A 84 6.88 -5.18 -2.49
C ILE A 84 5.62 -5.67 -3.18
N GLU A 85 4.54 -5.73 -2.42
CA GLU A 85 3.20 -5.95 -2.91
C GLU A 85 2.39 -4.67 -2.73
N PHE A 86 1.84 -4.15 -3.82
CA PHE A 86 0.89 -3.04 -3.78
C PHE A 86 -0.51 -3.63 -3.74
N ALA A 87 -1.32 -3.26 -2.75
CA ALA A 87 -2.66 -3.80 -2.56
C ALA A 87 -3.67 -2.67 -2.46
N LEU A 88 -4.69 -2.72 -3.32
CA LEU A 88 -5.80 -1.76 -3.31
C LEU A 88 -7.01 -2.41 -2.62
N TYR A 89 -7.57 -1.69 -1.66
CA TYR A 89 -8.72 -2.11 -0.87
C TYR A 89 -9.91 -1.17 -1.09
N PHE A 90 -11.13 -1.69 -0.92
CA PHE A 90 -12.33 -0.89 -0.76
C PHE A 90 -12.63 -0.77 0.74
N ASP A 91 -12.90 0.46 1.22
CA ASP A 91 -13.38 0.69 2.58
C ASP A 91 -14.91 0.60 2.63
N ASP A 92 -15.46 -0.44 3.25
CA ASP A 92 -16.90 -0.58 3.49
C ASP A 92 -17.33 0.28 4.68
N TYR A 93 -17.17 1.59 4.55
CA TYR A 93 -17.54 2.58 5.55
C TYR A 93 -16.96 2.27 6.94
N GLY A 94 -15.69 1.86 6.99
CA GLY A 94 -14.97 1.49 8.22
C GLY A 94 -15.36 0.15 8.83
N LYS A 95 -16.28 -0.62 8.23
CA LYS A 95 -16.68 -1.95 8.73
C LYS A 95 -15.70 -3.02 8.33
N ALA A 96 -15.18 -2.93 7.10
CA ALA A 96 -14.26 -3.89 6.53
C ALA A 96 -13.39 -3.25 5.45
N SER A 97 -12.19 -3.81 5.26
CA SER A 97 -11.39 -3.57 4.07
C SER A 97 -11.53 -4.78 3.14
N ILE A 98 -12.08 -4.55 1.95
CA ILE A 98 -12.29 -5.59 0.94
C ILE A 98 -11.18 -5.50 -0.09
N ALA A 99 -10.39 -6.56 -0.27
CA ALA A 99 -9.31 -6.56 -1.25
C ALA A 99 -9.88 -6.47 -2.68
N ILE A 100 -9.45 -5.48 -3.46
CA ILE A 100 -9.85 -5.31 -4.87
C ILE A 100 -8.87 -6.03 -5.78
N CYS A 101 -7.60 -5.63 -5.73
CA CYS A 101 -6.50 -6.21 -6.49
C CYS A 101 -5.17 -5.97 -5.78
N SER A 102 -4.16 -6.77 -6.14
CA SER A 102 -2.78 -6.51 -5.77
C SER A 102 -1.82 -6.73 -6.94
N GLU A 103 -0.67 -6.06 -6.90
CA GLU A 103 0.43 -6.25 -7.84
C GLU A 103 1.71 -6.55 -7.07
N ARG A 104 2.38 -7.63 -7.48
CA ARG A 104 3.70 -8.01 -6.99
C ARG A 104 4.55 -8.49 -8.15
N ASP A 105 5.77 -7.98 -8.25
CA ASP A 105 6.73 -8.34 -9.30
C ASP A 105 6.14 -8.21 -10.71
N GLY A 106 5.28 -7.19 -10.92
CA GLY A 106 4.57 -6.95 -12.18
C GLY A 106 3.38 -7.88 -12.45
N VAL A 107 3.13 -8.85 -11.56
CA VAL A 107 2.00 -9.78 -11.68
C VAL A 107 0.80 -9.21 -10.93
N LEU A 108 -0.26 -8.89 -11.69
CA LEU A 108 -1.52 -8.41 -11.16
C LEU A 108 -2.43 -9.58 -10.76
N LYS A 109 -3.00 -9.51 -9.56
CA LYS A 109 -3.99 -10.44 -9.03
C LYS A 109 -5.29 -9.69 -8.70
N TRP A 110 -6.41 -10.18 -9.20
CA TRP A 110 -7.74 -9.68 -8.85
C TRP A 110 -8.35 -10.50 -7.71
N CYS A 111 -8.90 -9.82 -6.72
CA CYS A 111 -9.62 -10.42 -5.59
C CYS A 111 -11.14 -10.21 -5.72
N LEU A 112 -11.57 -9.21 -6.48
CA LEU A 112 -12.95 -8.99 -6.88
C LEU A 112 -13.14 -9.24 -8.38
N ASN A 113 -14.28 -9.82 -8.74
CA ASN A 113 -14.69 -9.91 -10.13
C ASN A 113 -15.40 -8.60 -10.51
N LEU A 114 -14.62 -7.67 -11.07
CA LEU A 114 -15.12 -6.42 -11.62
C LEU A 114 -15.22 -6.51 -13.15
N GLU A 115 -16.14 -5.77 -13.72
CA GLU A 115 -16.23 -5.56 -15.18
C GLU A 115 -15.03 -4.74 -15.70
#